data_AF-A0A815GGH1-F1
#
_entry.id   AF-A0A815GGH1-F1
#
_cell.length_a   1.000
_cell.length_b   1.000
_cell.length_c   1.000
_cell.angle_alpha   90.00
_cell.angle_beta   90.00
_cell.angle_gamma   90.00
#
_symmetry.space_group_name_H-M   'P 1'
#
loop_
_entity.id
_entity.type
_entity.pdbx_description
1 polymer ?
#
loop_
_entity_poly.entity_id
_entity_poly.type
_entity_poly.pdbx_seq_one_letter_code
_entity_poly.pdbx_strand_id
1 'polypeptide(L)'
;MLWVIKDKGESWTGQYFRDIILMQHVFPFLTDEENVIDLDNVIFVHDKAPCMRANMTQHLIRDNKIEFWGNDIWPGNSPDLNVAEHIGSIMKDEVEQKMLSETGHNRYSEDTLKKHIADVLTDMEENTELFEALLCSYPSRLRAVKSANGRHTDY
;
A
#
# COMPACT_ATOMS: atom_id res chain seq x y z
N MET A 1 -5.37 -6.31 -7.64
CA MET A 1 -4.63 -5.28 -6.86
C MET A 1 -5.48 -4.00 -6.83
N LEU A 2 -5.35 -3.14 -5.81
CA LEU A 2 -6.10 -1.88 -5.70
C LEU A 2 -5.17 -0.66 -5.75
N TRP A 3 -5.47 0.33 -6.58
CA TRP A 3 -4.74 1.60 -6.62
C TRP A 3 -5.66 2.81 -6.86
N VAL A 4 -5.22 3.97 -6.39
CA VAL A 4 -5.90 5.26 -6.59
C VAL A 4 -4.87 6.29 -7.02
N ILE A 5 -5.03 6.86 -8.22
CA ILE A 5 -4.22 7.98 -8.69
C ILE A 5 -5.02 9.25 -8.47
N LYS A 6 -4.56 10.07 -7.53
CA LYS A 6 -5.18 11.33 -7.17
C LYS A 6 -4.87 12.42 -8.20
N ASP A 7 -5.83 13.31 -8.44
CA ASP A 7 -5.60 14.49 -9.27
C ASP A 7 -4.71 15.54 -8.62
N LYS A 8 -4.12 16.38 -9.47
CA LYS A 8 -3.22 17.44 -9.07
C LYS A 8 -3.94 18.47 -8.20
N GLY A 9 -3.34 18.80 -7.06
CA GLY A 9 -3.84 19.83 -6.14
C GLY A 9 -4.83 19.33 -5.08
N GLU A 10 -5.34 18.09 -5.19
CA GLU A 10 -6.06 17.48 -4.09
C GLU A 10 -5.12 17.21 -2.91
N SER A 11 -5.65 17.06 -1.69
CA SER A 11 -4.86 16.77 -0.49
C SER A 11 -5.35 15.48 0.16
N TRP A 12 -4.43 14.67 0.66
CA TRP A 12 -4.72 13.48 1.46
C TRP A 12 -5.19 13.88 2.86
N THR A 13 -6.37 14.50 2.95
CA THR A 13 -6.98 14.83 4.25
C THR A 13 -7.46 13.56 4.93
N GLY A 14 -7.58 13.61 6.26
CA GLY A 14 -8.19 12.49 6.99
C GLY A 14 -9.61 12.17 6.52
N GLN A 15 -10.36 13.19 6.06
CA GLN A 15 -11.70 12.99 5.50
C GLN A 15 -11.64 12.27 4.15
N TYR A 16 -10.83 12.75 3.20
CA TYR A 16 -10.65 12.08 1.90
C TYR A 16 -10.23 10.63 2.07
N PHE A 17 -9.31 10.36 3.00
CA PHE A 17 -8.85 9.00 3.26
C PHE A 17 -9.98 8.09 3.78
N ARG A 18 -10.84 8.57 4.68
CA ARG A 18 -11.98 7.77 5.16
C ARG A 18 -13.06 7.61 4.09
N ASP A 19 -13.48 8.72 3.49
CA ASP A 19 -14.68 8.77 2.64
C ASP A 19 -14.44 8.17 1.25
N ILE A 20 -13.21 8.30 0.72
CA ILE A 20 -12.84 7.79 -0.59
C ILE A 20 -12.04 6.50 -0.45
N ILE A 21 -10.88 6.54 0.19
CA ILE A 21 -9.97 5.38 0.20
C ILE A 21 -10.53 4.21 0.98
N LEU A 22 -10.98 4.43 2.21
CA LEU A 22 -11.51 3.32 3.00
C LEU A 22 -12.89 2.90 2.53
N MET A 23 -13.86 3.82 2.51
CA MET A 23 -15.26 3.49 2.25
C MET A 23 -15.55 3.05 0.81
N GLN A 24 -14.87 3.62 -0.20
CA GLN A 24 -15.17 3.33 -1.61
C GLN A 24 -14.22 2.31 -2.23
N HIS A 25 -13.04 2.09 -1.64
CA HIS A 25 -12.03 1.22 -2.23
C HIS A 25 -11.61 0.08 -1.32
N VAL A 26 -11.02 0.35 -0.15
CA VAL A 26 -10.43 -0.70 0.71
C VAL A 26 -11.50 -1.61 1.30
N PHE A 27 -12.59 -1.07 1.86
CA PHE A 27 -13.63 -1.92 2.46
C PHE A 27 -14.33 -2.79 1.42
N PRO A 28 -14.82 -2.25 0.28
CA PRO A 28 -15.37 -3.09 -0.78
C PRO A 28 -14.40 -4.18 -1.24
N PHE A 29 -13.12 -3.85 -1.42
CA PHE A 29 -12.10 -4.83 -1.82
C PHE A 29 -11.94 -5.96 -0.79
N LEU A 30 -11.88 -5.64 0.50
CA LEU A 30 -11.69 -6.63 1.55
C LEU A 30 -12.94 -7.49 1.80
N THR A 31 -14.14 -6.95 1.57
CA THR A 31 -15.41 -7.67 1.80
C THR A 31 -15.91 -8.44 0.59
N ASP A 32 -15.21 -8.36 -0.54
CA ASP A 32 -15.54 -9.09 -1.75
C ASP A 32 -14.91 -10.49 -1.72
N GLU A 33 -15.75 -11.52 -1.79
CA GLU A 33 -15.35 -12.93 -1.74
C GLU A 33 -14.48 -13.35 -2.94
N GLU A 34 -14.50 -12.60 -4.05
CA GLU A 34 -13.60 -12.83 -5.18
C GLU A 34 -12.15 -12.37 -4.88
N ASN A 35 -11.98 -11.41 -3.96
CA ASN A 35 -10.68 -10.87 -3.57
C ASN A 35 -10.15 -11.52 -2.28
N VAL A 36 -11.03 -11.81 -1.32
CA VAL A 36 -10.69 -12.35 0.00
C VAL A 36 -11.55 -13.58 0.30
N ILE A 37 -10.92 -14.75 0.29
CA ILE A 37 -11.59 -16.05 0.50
C ILE A 37 -12.22 -16.15 1.90
N ASP A 38 -11.55 -15.59 2.92
CA ASP A 38 -12.03 -15.62 4.29
C ASP A 38 -11.55 -14.38 5.05
N LEU A 39 -12.49 -13.45 5.29
CA LEU A 39 -12.21 -12.19 5.96
C LEU A 39 -11.75 -12.39 7.41
N ASP A 40 -12.20 -13.44 8.09
CA ASP A 40 -11.80 -13.72 9.48
C ASP A 40 -10.32 -14.14 9.59
N ASN A 41 -9.70 -14.51 8.47
CA ASN A 41 -8.30 -14.88 8.35
C ASN A 41 -7.42 -13.77 7.73
N VAL A 42 -7.96 -12.57 7.53
CA VAL A 42 -7.23 -11.42 6.96
C VAL A 42 -7.01 -10.34 8.01
N ILE A 43 -5.80 -9.78 8.00
CA ILE A 43 -5.44 -8.62 8.79
C ILE A 43 -5.06 -7.49 7.84
N PHE A 44 -5.77 -6.37 7.93
CA PHE A 44 -5.40 -5.15 7.23
C PHE A 44 -4.22 -4.47 7.92
N VAL A 45 -3.09 -4.35 7.21
CA VAL A 45 -1.86 -3.76 7.73
C VAL A 45 -1.62 -2.40 7.08
N HIS A 46 -1.30 -1.40 7.89
CA HIS A 46 -1.04 -0.04 7.43
C HIS A 46 0.00 0.66 8.34
N ASP A 47 0.60 1.76 7.86
CA ASP A 47 1.56 2.55 8.62
C ASP A 47 0.88 3.50 9.63
N LYS A 48 1.67 4.31 10.34
CA LYS A 48 1.17 5.31 11.29
C LYS A 48 0.97 6.71 10.68
N ALA A 49 0.69 6.81 9.37
CA ALA A 49 0.37 8.08 8.75
C ALA A 49 -0.76 8.81 9.49
N PRO A 50 -0.76 10.15 9.56
CA PRO A 50 -1.76 10.90 10.34
C PRO A 50 -3.22 10.55 10.04
N CYS A 51 -3.55 10.23 8.79
CA CYS A 51 -4.89 9.79 8.39
C CYS A 51 -5.28 8.43 8.99
N MET A 52 -4.35 7.48 9.08
CA MET A 52 -4.57 6.15 9.63
C MET A 52 -4.55 6.14 11.16
N ARG A 53 -3.65 6.92 11.76
CA ARG A 53 -3.50 7.02 13.23
C ARG A 53 -4.71 7.66 13.91
N ALA A 54 -5.48 8.48 13.20
CA ALA A 54 -6.62 9.20 13.78
C ALA A 54 -7.66 8.25 14.38
N ASN A 55 -8.12 8.51 15.61
CA ASN A 55 -9.11 7.67 16.31
C ASN A 55 -10.38 7.45 15.49
N MET A 56 -10.85 8.47 14.77
CA MET A 56 -12.03 8.35 13.91
C MET A 56 -11.82 7.34 12.77
N THR A 57 -10.61 7.26 12.21
CA THR A 57 -10.27 6.25 11.20
C THR A 57 -10.19 4.86 11.81
N GLN A 58 -9.55 4.72 12.98
CA GLN A 58 -9.45 3.46 13.71
C GLN A 58 -10.84 2.91 14.12
N HIS A 59 -11.77 3.77 14.54
CA HIS A 59 -13.15 3.38 14.81
C HIS A 59 -13.87 2.98 13.52
N LEU A 60 -13.72 3.74 12.44
CA LEU A 60 -14.35 3.43 11.16
C LEU A 60 -13.98 2.03 10.65
N ILE A 61 -12.70 1.62 10.76
CA ILE A 61 -12.27 0.28 10.36
C ILE A 61 -12.94 -0.81 11.23
N ARG A 62 -13.00 -0.61 12.56
CA ARG A 62 -13.68 -1.54 13.49
C ARG A 62 -15.17 -1.65 13.23
N ASP A 63 -15.84 -0.52 12.97
CA ASP A 63 -17.28 -0.47 12.71
C ASP A 63 -17.64 -1.23 11.41
N ASN A 64 -16.69 -1.33 10.48
CA ASN A 64 -16.80 -2.14 9.26
C ASN A 64 -16.31 -3.59 9.45
N LYS A 65 -16.06 -4.03 10.70
CA LYS A 65 -15.67 -5.40 11.05
C LYS A 65 -14.40 -5.90 10.36
N ILE A 66 -13.46 -5.00 10.09
CA ILE A 66 -12.16 -5.36 9.50
C ILE A 66 -11.14 -5.47 10.63
N GLU A 67 -10.48 -6.63 10.72
CA GLU A 67 -9.36 -6.83 11.63
C GLU A 67 -8.12 -6.12 11.06
N PHE A 68 -7.38 -5.40 11.90
CA PHE A 68 -6.27 -4.57 11.42
C PHE A 68 -5.23 -4.28 12.51
N TRP A 69 -4.02 -3.94 12.08
CA TRP A 69 -2.96 -3.52 13.01
C TRP A 69 -3.06 -2.04 13.35
N GLY A 70 -3.73 -1.78 14.47
CA GLY A 70 -3.94 -0.44 14.99
C GLY A 70 -2.71 0.19 15.63
N ASN A 71 -2.95 1.34 16.26
CA ASN A 71 -1.93 2.17 16.90
C ASN A 71 -1.14 1.45 18.01
N ASP A 72 -1.69 0.40 18.58
CA ASP A 72 -1.14 -0.43 19.64
C ASP A 72 -0.19 -1.53 19.12
N ILE A 73 -0.33 -1.93 17.84
CA ILE A 73 0.45 -3.01 17.23
C ILE A 73 1.56 -2.46 16.33
N TRP A 74 1.23 -1.57 15.38
CA TRP A 74 2.22 -1.10 14.40
C TRP A 74 3.31 -0.24 15.06
N PRO A 75 4.61 -0.54 14.95
CA PRO A 75 5.66 0.32 15.49
C PRO A 75 5.79 1.63 14.69
N GLY A 76 6.05 2.74 15.38
CA GLY A 76 6.31 4.01 14.71
C GLY A 76 7.68 4.00 14.01
N ASN A 77 7.77 4.60 12.82
CA ASN A 77 9.00 4.73 12.02
C ASN A 77 9.64 3.38 11.62
N SER A 78 8.83 2.40 11.21
CA SER A 78 9.31 1.07 10.78
C SER A 78 8.94 0.78 9.31
N PRO A 79 9.52 1.50 8.34
CA PRO A 79 9.31 1.20 6.93
C PRO A 79 9.84 -0.19 6.54
N ASP A 80 10.86 -0.70 7.24
CA ASP A 80 11.46 -2.02 7.05
C ASP A 80 10.50 -3.19 7.33
N LEU A 81 9.44 -2.93 8.11
CA LEU A 81 8.33 -3.86 8.33
C LEU A 81 7.18 -3.66 7.33
N ASN A 82 7.08 -2.52 6.66
CA ASN A 82 5.99 -2.25 5.71
C ASN A 82 6.34 -2.81 4.34
N VAL A 83 5.81 -4.00 4.03
CA VAL A 83 6.00 -4.65 2.73
C VAL A 83 5.55 -3.77 1.56
N ALA A 84 4.57 -2.88 1.75
CA ALA A 84 4.12 -1.97 0.71
C ALA A 84 5.20 -0.94 0.27
N GLU A 85 6.18 -0.62 1.13
CA GLU A 85 7.31 0.25 0.75
C GLU A 85 8.17 -0.40 -0.35
N HIS A 86 8.33 -1.73 -0.30
CA HIS A 86 9.06 -2.47 -1.33
C HIS A 86 8.32 -2.46 -2.67
N ILE A 87 7.00 -2.63 -2.64
CA ILE A 87 6.16 -2.49 -3.84
C ILE A 87 6.30 -1.09 -4.42
N GLY A 88 6.33 -0.05 -3.58
CA GLY A 88 6.56 1.32 -4.01
C GLY A 88 7.90 1.52 -4.71
N SER A 89 8.98 0.92 -4.21
CA SER A 89 10.30 0.96 -4.85
C SER A 89 10.30 0.25 -6.20
N ILE A 90 9.75 -0.97 -6.27
CA ILE A 90 9.66 -1.75 -7.52
C ILE A 90 8.86 -0.99 -8.57
N MET A 91 7.67 -0.50 -8.19
CA MET A 91 6.81 0.29 -9.08
C MET A 91 7.56 1.53 -9.60
N LYS A 92 8.29 2.24 -8.74
CA LYS A 92 9.06 3.42 -9.15
C LYS A 92 10.13 3.07 -10.18
N ASP A 93 10.89 1.99 -9.97
CA ASP A 93 11.95 1.56 -10.87
C ASP A 93 11.38 1.16 -12.24
N GLU A 94 10.27 0.42 -12.27
CA GLU A 94 9.56 0.02 -13.50
C GLU A 94 9.00 1.24 -14.26
N VAL A 95 8.38 2.19 -13.54
CA VAL A 95 7.90 3.45 -14.13
C VAL A 95 9.06 4.25 -14.70
N GLU A 96 10.20 4.31 -14.01
CA GLU A 96 11.40 4.98 -14.50
C GLU A 96 11.90 4.34 -15.81
N GLN A 97 11.96 3.00 -15.90
CA GLN A 97 12.33 2.32 -17.14
C GLN A 97 11.39 2.67 -18.30
N LYS A 98 10.07 2.66 -18.07
CA LYS A 98 9.10 3.06 -19.10
C LYS A 98 9.30 4.53 -19.52
N MET A 99 9.51 5.45 -18.57
CA MET A 99 9.77 6.87 -18.85
C MET A 99 11.09 7.12 -19.60
N LEU A 100 12.13 6.35 -19.33
CA LEU A 100 13.41 6.42 -20.05
C LEU A 100 13.25 5.99 -21.50
N SER A 101 12.44 4.96 -21.75
CA SER A 101 12.11 4.44 -23.09
C SER A 101 11.13 5.32 -23.88
N GLU A 102 10.40 6.22 -23.21
CA GLU A 102 9.40 7.07 -23.85
C GLU A 102 10.02 8.05 -24.84
N THR A 103 9.36 8.23 -25.99
CA THR A 103 9.83 9.10 -27.07
C THR A 103 8.74 10.02 -27.58
N GLY A 104 9.12 11.05 -28.35
CA GLY A 104 8.16 11.96 -28.97
C GLY A 104 7.78 13.18 -28.14
N HIS A 105 6.86 13.96 -28.70
CA HIS A 105 6.36 15.18 -28.08
C HIS A 105 5.43 14.81 -26.91
N ASN A 106 5.62 15.44 -25.75
CA ASN A 106 4.94 15.15 -24.47
C ASN A 106 5.51 14.00 -23.61
N ARG A 107 6.70 13.44 -23.93
CA ARG A 107 7.32 12.38 -23.11
C ARG A 107 7.51 12.70 -21.62
N TYR A 108 7.51 13.97 -21.24
CA TYR A 108 7.62 14.43 -19.84
C TYR A 108 6.32 15.06 -19.31
N SER A 109 5.18 14.76 -19.95
CA SER A 109 3.88 15.25 -19.51
C SER A 109 3.35 14.45 -18.30
N GLU A 110 2.46 15.08 -17.54
CA GLU A 110 1.76 14.42 -16.44
C GLU A 110 0.91 13.25 -16.94
N ASP A 111 0.27 13.39 -18.11
CA ASP A 111 -0.56 12.34 -18.72
C ASP A 111 0.27 11.12 -19.10
N THR A 112 1.45 11.33 -19.66
CA THR A 112 2.41 10.26 -19.95
C THR A 112 2.86 9.56 -18.67
N LEU A 113 3.15 10.30 -17.61
CA LEU A 113 3.51 9.71 -16.31
C LEU A 113 2.35 8.89 -15.72
N LYS A 114 1.13 9.44 -15.69
CA LYS A 114 -0.07 8.74 -15.20
C LYS A 114 -0.34 7.46 -15.99
N LYS A 115 -0.18 7.51 -17.32
CA LYS A 115 -0.29 6.34 -18.20
C LYS A 115 0.73 5.27 -17.82
N HIS A 116 2.01 5.62 -17.72
CA HIS A 116 3.05 4.63 -17.38
C HIS A 116 2.87 4.06 -15.98
N ILE A 117 2.41 4.85 -15.00
CA ILE A 117 2.04 4.35 -13.67
C ILE A 117 0.91 3.32 -13.79
N ALA A 118 -0.16 3.63 -14.53
CA ALA A 118 -1.27 2.70 -14.71
C ALA A 118 -0.86 1.41 -15.45
N ASP A 119 -0.01 1.53 -16.48
CA ASP A 119 0.53 0.38 -17.21
C ASP A 119 1.36 -0.52 -16.27
N VAL A 120 2.27 0.06 -15.47
CA VAL A 120 3.06 -0.70 -14.48
C VAL A 120 2.18 -1.37 -13.43
N LEU A 121 1.18 -0.66 -12.89
CA LEU A 121 0.27 -1.23 -11.90
C LEU A 121 -0.55 -2.40 -12.49
N THR A 122 -1.00 -2.27 -13.74
CA THR A 122 -1.70 -3.36 -14.44
C THR A 122 -0.77 -4.56 -14.66
N ASP A 123 0.46 -4.31 -15.12
CA ASP A 123 1.46 -5.36 -15.32
C ASP A 123 1.82 -6.08 -14.00
N MET A 124 1.86 -5.34 -12.89
CA MET A 124 2.17 -5.87 -11.55
C MET A 124 1.01 -6.65 -10.93
N GLU A 125 -0.25 -6.36 -11.30
CA GLU A 125 -1.44 -7.01 -10.72
C GLU A 125 -1.43 -8.53 -10.89
N GLU A 126 -0.93 -8.99 -12.02
CA GLU A 126 -0.82 -10.40 -12.37
C GLU A 126 0.43 -11.09 -11.75
N ASN A 127 1.31 -10.32 -11.10
CA ASN A 127 2.55 -10.85 -10.51
C ASN A 127 2.33 -11.38 -9.08
N THR A 128 1.55 -12.44 -8.97
CA THR A 128 1.24 -13.08 -7.68
C THR A 128 2.49 -13.56 -6.94
N GLU A 129 3.48 -14.07 -7.66
CA GLU A 129 4.76 -14.55 -7.08
C GLU A 129 5.50 -13.44 -6.32
N LEU A 130 5.51 -12.21 -6.85
CA LEU A 130 6.09 -11.06 -6.17
C LEU A 130 5.39 -10.78 -4.84
N PHE A 131 4.06 -10.72 -4.85
CA PHE A 131 3.28 -10.43 -3.64
C PHE A 131 3.42 -11.55 -2.59
N GLU A 132 3.37 -12.81 -3.02
CA GLU A 132 3.56 -13.96 -2.15
C GLU A 132 4.96 -13.96 -1.52
N ALA A 133 6.01 -13.75 -2.30
CA ALA A 133 7.39 -13.71 -1.81
C ALA A 133 7.57 -12.58 -0.76
N LEU A 134 6.99 -11.42 -1.04
CA LEU A 134 7.02 -10.27 -0.15
C LEU A 134 6.28 -10.54 1.17
N LEU A 135 5.09 -11.13 1.14
CA LEU A 135 4.36 -11.53 2.34
C LEU A 135 5.09 -12.65 3.10
N CYS A 136 5.65 -13.64 2.41
CA CYS A 136 6.44 -14.72 3.00
C CYS A 136 7.74 -14.22 3.64
N SER A 137 8.23 -13.04 3.27
CA SER A 137 9.40 -12.41 3.90
C SER A 137 9.12 -11.81 5.28
N TYR A 138 7.84 -11.66 5.68
CA TYR A 138 7.47 -11.01 6.94
C TYR A 138 8.10 -11.63 8.19
N PRO A 139 8.12 -12.97 8.35
CA PRO A 139 8.76 -13.59 9.51
C PRO A 139 10.28 -13.36 9.57
N SER A 140 10.98 -13.20 8.43
CA SER A 140 12.40 -12.85 8.44
C SER A 140 12.65 -11.40 8.82
N ARG A 141 11.79 -10.46 8.39
CA ARG A 141 11.85 -9.05 8.80
C ARG A 141 11.72 -8.91 10.32
N LEU A 142 10.73 -9.57 10.91
CA LEU A 142 10.54 -9.59 12.37
C LEU A 142 11.75 -10.18 13.12
N ARG A 143 12.37 -11.24 12.58
CA ARG A 143 13.60 -11.83 13.15
C ARG A 143 14.79 -10.88 13.03
N ALA A 144 14.90 -10.11 11.95
CA ALA A 144 15.95 -9.11 11.79
C ALA A 144 15.78 -7.98 12.82
N VAL A 145 14.56 -7.45 12.99
CA VAL A 145 14.28 -6.43 14.01
C VAL A 145 14.58 -6.95 15.41
N LYS A 146 14.18 -8.19 15.71
CA LYS A 146 14.51 -8.84 16.99
C LYS A 146 16.03 -8.95 17.19
N SER A 147 16.77 -9.41 16.18
CA SER A 147 18.23 -9.53 16.23
C SER A 147 18.93 -8.17 16.38
N ALA A 148 18.34 -7.12 15.80
CA ALA A 148 18.79 -5.74 15.90
C ALA A 148 18.34 -5.05 17.21
N ASN A 149 17.65 -5.77 18.11
CA ASN A 149 17.07 -5.24 19.34
C ASN A 149 16.16 -4.01 19.11
N GLY A 150 15.32 -4.08 18.07
CA GLY A 150 14.39 -3.02 17.70
C GLY A 150 15.02 -1.86 16.90
N ARG A 151 16.28 -1.98 16.48
CA ARG A 151 16.92 -1.01 15.57
C ARG A 151 16.57 -1.30 14.11
N HIS A 152 16.88 -0.33 13.25
CA HIS A 152 16.70 -0.43 11.80
C HIS A 152 17.40 -1.67 11.22
N THR A 153 16.79 -2.24 10.18
CA THR A 153 17.27 -3.42 9.47
C THR A 153 17.48 -3.10 7.99
N ASP A 154 18.15 -4.00 7.26
CA ASP A 154 18.43 -3.84 5.82
C ASP A 154 17.23 -4.17 4.91
N TYR A 155 16.05 -4.36 5.51
CA TYR A 155 14.80 -4.47 4.76
C TYR A 155 14.30 -3.09 4.38
#